data_AF-A0A968T539-F1
#
_entry.id   AF-A0A968T539-F1
#
_cell.length_a   1.000
_cell.length_b   1.000
_cell.length_c   1.000
_cell.angle_alpha   90.00
_cell.angle_beta   90.00
_cell.angle_gamma   90.00
#
_symmetry.space_group_name_H-M   'P 1'
#
loop_
_entity.id
_entity.type
_entity.pdbx_description
1 polymer ?
#
loop_
_entity_poly.entity_id
_entity_poly.type
_entity_poly.pdbx_seq_one_letter_code
_entity_poly.pdbx_strand_id
1 'polypeptide(L)'
;MEKLSFNAVLDGEIVLLNEEGKPDFGLLQDYASNKQYQLCYYIFDILFLDNENLCNKALWERKMILKSILPDTDVIKYTDHIEKEGIAFFEAVKKLNMEGIIAKDKNSSYLPGKRSSSWLKIKQHGSAEVVIAGYTKPTGSRKYFGSLILAKTDGDKLTYTGHVGTGFSENTLEQIFKLLEPLVVNESPFTEKYHLKLL
;
A
#
# COMPACT_ATOMS: atom_id res chain seq x y z
N MET A 1 -24.08 16.66 -11.72
CA MET A 1 -23.31 16.84 -10.46
C MET A 1 -23.99 17.93 -9.68
N GLU A 2 -24.51 17.62 -8.50
CA GLU A 2 -25.00 18.65 -7.58
C GLU A 2 -23.82 19.43 -7.02
N LYS A 3 -23.91 20.75 -7.05
CA LYS A 3 -22.87 21.62 -6.50
C LYS A 3 -23.15 21.79 -5.01
N LEU A 4 -22.19 21.41 -4.18
CA LEU A 4 -22.25 21.68 -2.75
C LEU A 4 -22.22 23.21 -2.52
N SER A 5 -22.98 23.69 -1.55
CA SER A 5 -23.14 25.13 -1.27
C SER A 5 -21.99 25.74 -0.46
N PHE A 6 -20.97 24.93 -0.14
CA PHE A 6 -19.82 25.30 0.67
C PHE A 6 -18.52 25.00 -0.06
N ASN A 7 -17.44 25.66 0.36
CA ASN A 7 -16.09 25.37 -0.11
C ASN A 7 -15.36 24.56 0.96
N ALA A 8 -14.75 23.43 0.60
CA ALA A 8 -13.99 22.63 1.55
C ALA A 8 -12.69 22.11 0.94
N VAL A 9 -11.69 21.94 1.80
CA VAL A 9 -10.48 21.17 1.47
C VAL A 9 -10.53 19.88 2.27
N LEU A 10 -10.57 18.76 1.55
CA LEU A 10 -10.76 17.43 2.10
C LEU A 10 -9.48 16.62 1.88
N ASP A 11 -9.18 15.76 2.84
CA ASP A 11 -8.06 14.82 2.73
C ASP A 11 -8.60 13.39 2.79
N GLY A 12 -8.14 12.55 1.86
CA GLY A 12 -8.75 11.27 1.56
C GLY A 12 -7.94 10.44 0.58
N GLU A 13 -8.41 9.21 0.35
CA GLU A 13 -7.83 8.26 -0.57
C GLU A 13 -8.80 7.99 -1.73
N ILE A 14 -8.31 8.04 -2.96
CA ILE A 14 -9.06 7.59 -4.13
C ILE A 14 -8.76 6.11 -4.33
N VAL A 15 -9.80 5.29 -4.51
CA VAL A 15 -9.67 3.85 -4.70
C VAL A 15 -10.54 3.36 -5.85
N LEU A 16 -10.11 2.30 -6.52
CA LEU A 16 -10.98 1.48 -7.35
C LEU A 16 -11.49 0.30 -6.54
N LEU A 17 -12.80 0.06 -6.58
CA LEU A 17 -13.40 -1.13 -5.98
C LEU A 17 -13.47 -2.25 -7.01
N ASN A 18 -12.93 -3.43 -6.66
CA ASN A 18 -13.05 -4.64 -7.48
C ASN A 18 -14.48 -5.22 -7.44
N GLU A 19 -14.71 -6.38 -8.09
CA GLU A 19 -16.03 -7.03 -8.14
C GLU A 19 -16.59 -7.41 -6.74
N GLU A 20 -15.71 -7.60 -5.76
CA GLU A 20 -16.08 -7.87 -4.36
C GLU A 20 -16.31 -6.59 -3.53
N GLY A 21 -16.21 -5.41 -4.15
CA GLY A 21 -16.33 -4.11 -3.48
C GLY A 21 -15.12 -3.74 -2.64
N LYS A 22 -13.94 -4.36 -2.86
CA LYS A 22 -12.72 -4.10 -2.09
C LYS A 22 -11.77 -3.15 -2.85
N PRO A 23 -11.08 -2.23 -2.15
CA PRO A 23 -10.04 -1.40 -2.76
C PRO A 23 -8.92 -2.23 -3.39
N ASP A 24 -8.60 -1.94 -4.65
CA ASP A 24 -7.51 -2.57 -5.40
C ASP A 24 -6.60 -1.51 -6.03
N PHE A 25 -5.35 -1.47 -5.55
CA PHE A 25 -4.35 -0.52 -6.01
C PHE A 25 -3.83 -0.83 -7.42
N GLY A 26 -3.78 -2.11 -7.80
CA GLY A 26 -3.35 -2.52 -9.13
C GLY A 26 -4.32 -2.03 -10.20
N LEU A 27 -5.62 -2.15 -9.93
CA LEU A 27 -6.67 -1.61 -10.81
C LEU A 27 -6.55 -0.08 -10.97
N LEU A 28 -6.27 0.64 -9.87
CA LEU A 28 -6.11 2.09 -9.90
C LEU A 28 -4.88 2.53 -10.70
N GLN A 29 -3.76 1.81 -10.63
CA GLN A 29 -2.55 2.14 -11.40
C GLN A 29 -2.79 2.09 -12.92
N ASP A 30 -3.64 1.19 -13.39
CA ASP A 30 -4.07 1.11 -14.78
C ASP A 30 -5.54 1.51 -14.95
N TYR A 31 -5.95 2.62 -14.33
CA TYR A 31 -7.34 3.08 -14.39
C TYR A 31 -7.87 3.24 -15.82
N ALA A 32 -7.01 3.60 -16.78
CA ALA A 32 -7.41 3.78 -18.18
C ALA A 32 -8.06 2.52 -18.77
N SER A 33 -7.56 1.35 -18.42
CA SER A 33 -8.07 0.03 -18.83
C SER A 33 -9.15 -0.52 -17.89
N ASN A 34 -9.39 0.15 -16.76
CA ASN A 34 -10.22 -0.34 -15.64
C ASN A 34 -11.40 0.59 -15.32
N LYS A 35 -11.87 1.40 -16.28
CA LYS A 35 -12.97 2.36 -16.11
C LYS A 35 -14.32 1.74 -15.78
N GLN A 36 -14.48 0.44 -16.00
CA GLN A 36 -15.68 -0.31 -15.63
C GLN A 36 -15.85 -0.47 -14.11
N TYR A 37 -14.76 -0.34 -13.35
CA TYR A 37 -14.79 -0.42 -11.89
C TYR A 37 -15.17 0.91 -11.26
N GLN A 38 -15.79 0.84 -10.08
CA GLN A 38 -16.25 2.03 -9.37
C GLN A 38 -15.08 2.77 -8.73
N LEU A 39 -14.87 4.01 -9.17
CA LEU A 39 -13.96 4.96 -8.56
C LEU A 39 -14.63 5.62 -7.36
N CYS A 40 -14.03 5.47 -6.18
CA CYS A 40 -14.53 6.04 -4.93
C CYS A 40 -13.50 6.96 -4.28
N TYR A 41 -13.96 8.00 -3.60
CA TYR A 41 -13.15 8.88 -2.78
C TYR A 41 -13.51 8.70 -1.29
N TYR A 42 -12.61 8.06 -0.56
CA TYR A 42 -12.73 7.79 0.87
C TYR A 42 -12.07 8.92 1.67
N ILE A 43 -12.88 9.76 2.30
CA ILE A 43 -12.43 10.98 2.95
C ILE A 43 -12.26 10.72 4.44
N PHE A 44 -11.12 11.08 5.00
CA PHE A 44 -10.78 10.82 6.40
C PHE A 44 -10.43 12.08 7.20
N ASP A 45 -10.30 13.25 6.57
CA ASP A 45 -10.07 14.52 7.26
C ASP A 45 -10.65 15.72 6.48
N ILE A 46 -10.81 16.86 7.17
CA ILE A 46 -11.18 18.16 6.61
C ILE A 46 -10.20 19.22 7.10
N LEU A 47 -9.62 19.97 6.16
CA LEU A 47 -8.57 20.94 6.45
C LEU A 47 -9.10 22.39 6.45
N PHE A 48 -10.18 22.62 5.72
CA PHE A 48 -10.75 23.94 5.52
C PHE A 48 -12.25 23.83 5.22
N LEU A 49 -13.04 24.75 5.77
CA LEU A 49 -14.46 24.89 5.48
C LEU A 49 -14.82 26.38 5.36
N ASP A 50 -15.28 26.78 4.19
CA ASP A 50 -15.64 28.12 3.74
C ASP A 50 -14.56 29.19 3.94
N ASN A 51 -14.42 29.72 5.15
CA ASN A 51 -13.43 30.74 5.49
C ASN A 51 -12.58 30.35 6.70
N GLU A 52 -12.76 29.14 7.22
CA GLU A 52 -12.08 28.66 8.43
C GLU A 52 -11.03 27.60 8.09
N ASN A 53 -9.80 27.87 8.50
CA ASN A 53 -8.74 26.87 8.53
C ASN A 53 -8.91 25.97 9.75
N LEU A 54 -9.13 24.69 9.50
CA LEU A 54 -9.41 23.69 10.54
C LEU A 54 -8.14 22.94 10.99
N CYS A 55 -6.99 23.15 10.36
CA CYS A 55 -5.76 22.39 10.65
C CYS A 55 -5.35 22.47 12.13
N ASN A 56 -5.63 23.59 12.81
CA ASN A 56 -5.28 23.78 14.22
C ASN A 56 -6.26 23.11 15.19
N LYS A 57 -7.46 22.71 14.74
CA LYS A 57 -8.43 21.97 15.57
C LYS A 57 -7.94 20.55 15.82
N ALA A 58 -8.40 19.95 16.91
CA ALA A 58 -8.13 18.55 17.19
C ALA A 58 -8.77 17.64 16.14
N LEU A 59 -8.16 16.48 15.85
CA LEU A 59 -8.68 15.54 14.85
C LEU A 59 -10.13 15.11 15.12
N TRP A 60 -10.52 14.93 16.38
CA TRP A 60 -11.90 14.55 16.71
C TRP A 60 -12.90 15.64 16.29
N GLU A 61 -12.56 16.93 16.47
CA GLU A 61 -13.40 18.06 16.03
C GLU A 61 -13.51 18.09 14.50
N ARG A 62 -12.39 17.92 13.80
CA ARG A 62 -12.36 17.87 12.33
C ARG A 62 -13.21 16.71 11.81
N LYS A 63 -13.15 15.53 12.44
CA LYS A 63 -14.00 14.38 12.07
C LYS A 63 -15.49 14.62 12.30
N MET A 64 -15.87 15.32 13.38
CA MET A 64 -17.26 15.71 13.61
C MET A 64 -17.77 16.68 12.53
N ILE A 65 -16.98 17.71 12.21
CA ILE A 65 -17.31 18.66 11.14
C ILE A 65 -17.45 17.92 9.81
N LEU A 66 -16.46 17.08 9.45
CA LEU A 66 -16.48 16.30 8.22
C LEU A 66 -17.75 15.45 8.08
N LYS A 67 -18.12 14.72 9.14
CA LYS A 67 -19.31 13.86 9.14
C LYS A 67 -20.60 14.65 8.97
N SER A 68 -20.65 15.90 9.42
CA SER A 68 -21.84 16.76 9.30
C SER A 68 -22.05 17.34 7.90
N ILE A 69 -20.99 17.42 7.07
CA ILE A 69 -21.07 18.06 5.75
C ILE A 69 -21.00 17.09 4.59
N LEU A 70 -20.50 15.86 4.80
CA LEU A 70 -20.35 14.90 3.72
C LEU A 70 -21.72 14.36 3.28
N PRO A 71 -22.02 14.39 1.97
CA PRO A 71 -23.22 13.78 1.45
C PRO A 71 -23.11 12.25 1.53
N ASP A 72 -24.24 11.58 1.77
CA ASP A 72 -24.32 10.13 1.66
C ASP A 72 -24.47 9.75 0.18
N THR A 73 -23.38 9.26 -0.42
CA THR A 73 -23.34 8.89 -1.83
C THR A 73 -22.59 7.58 -2.02
N ASP A 74 -22.73 6.97 -3.20
CA ASP A 74 -22.00 5.73 -3.51
C ASP A 74 -20.53 5.94 -3.84
N VAL A 75 -20.12 7.15 -4.25
CA VAL A 75 -18.76 7.43 -4.74
C VAL A 75 -17.94 8.31 -3.78
N ILE A 76 -18.57 9.08 -2.91
CA ILE A 76 -17.90 9.85 -1.85
C ILE A 76 -18.27 9.21 -0.52
N LYS A 77 -17.26 8.69 0.20
CA LYS A 77 -17.46 7.92 1.43
C LYS A 77 -16.70 8.54 2.59
N TYR A 78 -17.38 8.69 3.73
CA TYR A 78 -16.72 8.99 5.00
C TYR A 78 -15.94 7.77 5.48
N THR A 79 -14.69 7.96 5.88
CA THR A 79 -13.86 6.91 6.48
C THR A 79 -14.04 6.93 8.00
N ASP A 80 -14.78 5.95 8.49
CA ASP A 80 -14.98 5.80 9.92
C ASP A 80 -13.72 5.31 10.64
N HIS A 81 -13.81 5.24 11.95
CA HIS A 81 -12.72 4.93 12.85
C HIS A 81 -13.22 4.23 14.09
N ILE A 82 -12.27 3.60 14.76
CA ILE A 82 -12.48 2.94 16.02
C ILE A 82 -11.70 3.73 17.08
N GLU A 83 -12.39 4.24 18.10
CA GLU A 83 -11.76 5.04 19.16
C GLU A 83 -10.94 4.22 20.17
N LYS A 84 -11.30 2.94 20.36
CA LYS A 84 -10.74 2.05 21.39
C LYS A 84 -10.39 0.69 20.78
N GLU A 85 -9.54 -0.11 21.43
CA GLU A 85 -9.25 -1.47 20.94
C GLU A 85 -8.51 -1.53 19.59
N GLY A 86 -7.65 -0.54 19.30
CA GLY A 86 -6.89 -0.50 18.05
C GLY A 86 -6.06 -1.76 17.76
N ILE A 87 -5.62 -2.49 18.80
CA ILE A 87 -4.93 -3.78 18.64
C ILE A 87 -5.90 -4.85 18.11
N ALA A 88 -7.10 -4.97 18.67
CA ALA A 88 -8.10 -5.94 18.20
C ALA A 88 -8.55 -5.59 16.77
N PHE A 89 -8.72 -4.30 16.47
CA PHE A 89 -9.02 -3.84 15.12
C PHE A 89 -7.90 -4.21 14.14
N PHE A 90 -6.63 -4.00 14.51
CA PHE A 90 -5.49 -4.40 13.69
C PHE A 90 -5.47 -5.91 13.42
N GLU A 91 -5.74 -6.74 14.43
CA GLU A 91 -5.81 -8.20 14.25
C GLU A 91 -6.98 -8.63 13.36
N ALA A 92 -8.11 -7.91 13.38
CA ALA A 92 -9.21 -8.14 12.44
C ALA A 92 -8.82 -7.76 11.00
N VAL A 93 -8.17 -6.60 10.81
CA VAL A 93 -7.66 -6.13 9.51
C VAL A 93 -6.64 -7.11 8.92
N LYS A 94 -5.78 -7.70 9.74
CA LYS A 94 -4.84 -8.76 9.34
C LYS A 94 -5.56 -9.98 8.76
N LYS A 95 -6.60 -10.47 9.44
CA LYS A 95 -7.40 -11.62 8.99
C LYS A 95 -8.12 -11.36 7.66
N LEU A 96 -8.37 -10.09 7.33
CA LEU A 96 -8.94 -9.66 6.05
C LEU A 96 -7.88 -9.46 4.95
N ASN A 97 -6.60 -9.79 5.21
CA ASN A 97 -5.48 -9.61 4.27
C ASN A 97 -5.33 -8.18 3.73
N MET A 98 -5.74 -7.17 4.50
CA MET A 98 -5.59 -5.75 4.15
C MET A 98 -4.21 -5.21 4.52
N GLU A 99 -3.75 -4.11 3.93
CA GLU A 99 -2.38 -3.58 4.15
C GLU A 99 -2.05 -3.32 5.63
N GLY A 100 -3.03 -2.82 6.39
CA GLY A 100 -2.88 -2.44 7.79
C GLY A 100 -3.81 -1.30 8.17
N ILE A 101 -3.42 -0.53 9.19
CA ILE A 101 -4.22 0.56 9.73
C ILE A 101 -3.41 1.85 9.85
N ILE A 102 -4.12 2.98 9.94
CA ILE A 102 -3.55 4.27 10.36
C ILE A 102 -4.08 4.60 11.74
N ALA A 103 -3.20 4.64 12.73
CA ALA A 103 -3.52 5.17 14.05
C ALA A 103 -3.25 6.67 14.07
N LYS A 104 -4.23 7.46 14.52
CA LYS A 104 -4.13 8.92 14.60
C LYS A 104 -4.41 9.38 16.03
N ASP A 105 -3.59 10.28 16.56
CA ASP A 105 -3.86 10.93 17.84
C ASP A 105 -5.08 11.86 17.70
N LYS A 106 -6.15 11.55 18.44
CA LYS A 106 -7.41 12.29 18.38
C LYS A 106 -7.27 13.77 18.75
N ASN A 107 -6.26 14.12 19.56
CA ASN A 107 -6.03 15.48 20.02
C ASN A 107 -5.03 16.25 19.13
N SER A 108 -4.51 15.63 18.07
CA SER A 108 -3.51 16.25 17.22
C SER A 108 -4.11 17.23 16.20
N SER A 109 -3.39 18.32 15.97
CA SER A 109 -3.58 19.19 14.82
C SER A 109 -3.12 18.51 13.53
N TYR A 110 -3.61 18.99 12.40
CA TYR A 110 -3.12 18.61 11.09
C TYR A 110 -1.86 19.40 10.76
N LEU A 111 -0.79 18.71 10.32
CA LEU A 111 0.50 19.33 10.02
C LEU A 111 0.81 19.17 8.52
N PRO A 112 0.44 20.14 7.66
CA PRO A 112 0.64 20.02 6.21
C PRO A 112 2.10 19.75 5.84
N GLY A 113 2.32 18.74 5.01
CA GLY A 113 3.64 18.37 4.49
C GLY A 113 4.62 17.80 5.52
N LYS A 114 4.19 17.53 6.76
CA LYS A 114 5.08 17.01 7.81
C LYS A 114 4.73 15.57 8.17
N ARG A 115 5.76 14.72 8.25
CA ARG A 115 5.66 13.40 8.91
C ARG A 115 5.75 13.60 10.42
N SER A 116 4.73 13.19 11.15
CA SER A 116 4.64 13.33 12.60
C SER A 116 4.39 11.98 13.27
N SER A 117 4.68 11.90 14.57
CA SER A 117 4.32 10.74 15.41
C SER A 117 2.82 10.66 15.68
N SER A 118 2.05 11.72 15.41
CA SER A 118 0.61 11.75 15.61
C SER A 118 -0.15 10.88 14.62
N TRP A 119 0.47 10.50 13.48
CA TRP A 119 -0.08 9.56 12.50
C TRP A 119 0.89 8.40 12.29
N LEU A 120 0.48 7.21 12.73
CA LEU A 120 1.28 5.99 12.64
C LEU A 120 0.65 5.03 11.64
N LYS A 121 1.37 4.75 10.55
CA LYS A 121 1.01 3.67 9.63
C LYS A 121 1.52 2.35 10.21
N ILE A 122 0.59 1.50 10.64
CA ILE A 122 0.86 0.19 11.21
C ILE A 122 0.47 -0.84 10.16
N LYS A 123 1.46 -1.40 9.49
CA LYS A 123 1.25 -2.40 8.44
C LYS A 123 1.34 -3.80 9.00
N GLN A 124 0.60 -4.73 8.41
CA GLN A 124 0.96 -6.12 8.57
C GLN A 124 2.12 -6.46 7.65
N HIS A 125 3.08 -7.20 8.17
CA HIS A 125 4.16 -7.76 7.37
C HIS A 125 3.81 -9.21 7.07
N GLY A 126 3.47 -9.48 5.81
CA GLY A 126 3.40 -10.85 5.33
C GLY A 126 4.81 -11.41 5.16
N SER A 127 5.00 -12.66 5.54
CA SER A 127 6.16 -13.46 5.14
C SER A 127 5.69 -14.57 4.23
N ALA A 128 6.44 -14.83 3.17
CA ALA A 128 6.22 -15.97 2.30
C ALA A 128 7.55 -16.69 2.13
N GLU A 129 7.52 -18.01 2.25
CA GLU A 129 8.61 -18.85 1.79
C GLU A 129 8.52 -18.95 0.27
N VAL A 130 9.63 -18.66 -0.39
CA VAL A 130 9.74 -18.58 -1.84
C VAL A 130 11.05 -19.20 -2.28
N VAL A 131 11.05 -19.72 -3.50
CA VAL A 131 12.26 -20.23 -4.15
C VAL A 131 12.97 -19.06 -4.84
N ILE A 132 14.29 -18.99 -4.69
CA ILE A 132 15.11 -18.09 -5.50
C ILE A 132 15.30 -18.77 -6.86
N ALA A 133 14.66 -18.22 -7.89
CA ALA A 133 14.70 -18.72 -9.26
C ALA A 133 15.76 -18.00 -10.13
N GLY A 134 16.49 -17.05 -9.55
CA GLY A 134 17.57 -16.33 -10.21
C GLY A 134 17.91 -15.01 -9.52
N TYR A 135 18.79 -14.24 -10.12
CA TYR A 135 19.11 -12.88 -9.69
C TYR A 135 19.44 -11.96 -10.87
N THR A 136 19.28 -10.65 -10.68
CA THR A 136 19.63 -9.64 -11.69
C THR A 136 21.06 -9.12 -11.51
N LYS A 137 21.65 -8.59 -12.58
CA LYS A 137 22.94 -7.87 -12.50
C LYS A 137 22.86 -6.72 -11.49
N PRO A 138 23.91 -6.49 -10.70
CA PRO A 138 23.99 -5.30 -9.87
C PRO A 138 24.03 -4.04 -10.73
N THR A 139 23.51 -2.93 -10.18
CA THR A 139 23.52 -1.61 -10.83
C THR A 139 24.05 -0.54 -9.86
N GLY A 140 24.74 0.48 -10.38
CA GLY A 140 25.29 1.56 -9.57
C GLY A 140 26.44 1.08 -8.67
N SER A 141 26.44 1.48 -7.40
CA SER A 141 27.46 1.10 -6.41
C SER A 141 27.26 -0.30 -5.81
N ARG A 142 26.15 -0.97 -6.11
CA ARG A 142 25.85 -2.29 -5.54
C ARG A 142 26.78 -3.36 -6.11
N LYS A 143 27.19 -4.31 -5.26
CA LYS A 143 28.02 -5.47 -5.61
C LYS A 143 27.18 -6.75 -5.61
N TYR A 144 27.70 -7.81 -6.23
CA TYR A 144 27.14 -9.16 -6.28
C TYR A 144 25.87 -9.32 -7.14
N PHE A 145 24.69 -8.87 -6.68
CA PHE A 145 23.44 -8.93 -7.44
C PHE A 145 22.56 -7.70 -7.21
N GLY A 146 21.66 -7.40 -8.15
CA GLY A 146 20.73 -6.26 -8.07
C GLY A 146 19.48 -6.59 -7.25
N SER A 147 18.84 -7.70 -7.58
CA SER A 147 17.64 -8.25 -6.93
C SER A 147 17.59 -9.78 -7.08
N LEU A 148 16.94 -10.45 -6.14
CA LEU A 148 16.59 -11.87 -6.26
C LEU A 148 15.27 -11.99 -7.02
N ILE A 149 15.17 -12.98 -7.90
CA ILE A 149 13.96 -13.35 -8.64
C ILE A 149 13.29 -14.47 -7.87
N LEU A 150 12.03 -14.27 -7.52
CA LEU A 150 11.30 -15.12 -6.60
C LEU A 150 10.25 -15.94 -7.35
N ALA A 151 10.09 -17.19 -6.94
CA ALA A 151 9.07 -18.10 -7.44
C ALA A 151 8.31 -18.75 -6.29
N LYS A 152 7.02 -19.01 -6.51
CA LYS A 152 6.27 -20.01 -5.73
C LYS A 152 6.38 -21.36 -6.43
N THR A 153 6.40 -22.42 -5.63
CA THR A 153 6.45 -23.80 -6.10
C THR A 153 5.10 -24.46 -5.89
N ASP A 154 4.60 -25.15 -6.91
CA ASP A 154 3.46 -26.07 -6.81
C ASP A 154 3.90 -27.39 -7.47
N GLY A 155 4.32 -28.35 -6.64
CA GLY A 155 5.10 -29.50 -7.09
C GLY A 155 6.38 -29.04 -7.81
N ASP A 156 6.58 -29.50 -9.04
CA ASP A 156 7.73 -29.15 -9.87
C ASP A 156 7.54 -27.85 -10.67
N LYS A 157 6.36 -27.21 -10.61
CA LYS A 157 6.08 -25.98 -11.35
C LYS A 157 6.50 -24.76 -10.55
N LEU A 158 7.41 -23.97 -11.13
CA LEU A 158 7.79 -22.65 -10.62
C LEU A 158 6.97 -21.56 -11.30
N THR A 159 6.31 -20.73 -10.49
CA THR A 159 5.53 -19.57 -10.95
C THR A 159 6.17 -18.29 -10.42
N TYR A 160 6.48 -17.35 -11.31
CA TYR A 160 7.09 -16.08 -10.94
C TYR A 160 6.21 -15.29 -9.97
N THR A 161 6.76 -14.83 -8.84
CA THR A 161 6.01 -14.10 -7.81
C THR A 161 6.58 -12.71 -7.50
N GLY A 162 7.57 -12.26 -8.27
CA GLY A 162 8.18 -10.94 -8.10
C GLY A 162 9.69 -10.98 -7.93
N HIS A 163 10.27 -9.85 -7.52
CA HIS A 163 11.69 -9.73 -7.24
C HIS A 163 11.94 -8.82 -6.03
N VAL A 164 13.00 -9.10 -5.27
CA VAL A 164 13.37 -8.32 -4.07
C VAL A 164 14.79 -7.79 -4.19
N GLY A 165 14.94 -6.47 -4.06
CA GLY A 165 16.24 -5.77 -4.13
C GLY A 165 16.59 -4.97 -2.87
N THR A 166 15.76 -4.98 -1.84
CA THR A 166 15.99 -4.21 -0.60
C THR A 166 16.04 -5.14 0.61
N GLY A 167 16.59 -4.65 1.74
CA GLY A 167 16.72 -5.44 2.97
C GLY A 167 18.04 -6.22 3.11
N PHE A 168 18.96 -6.11 2.15
CA PHE A 168 20.28 -6.75 2.21
C PHE A 168 21.37 -5.75 2.60
N SER A 169 22.17 -6.08 3.61
CA SER A 169 23.46 -5.43 3.86
C SER A 169 24.51 -5.91 2.85
N GLU A 170 25.65 -5.22 2.72
CA GLU A 170 26.74 -5.68 1.85
C GLU A 170 27.20 -7.11 2.20
N ASN A 171 27.31 -7.42 3.50
CA ASN A 171 27.66 -8.76 3.97
C ASN A 171 26.61 -9.81 3.57
N THR A 172 25.32 -9.46 3.70
CA THR A 172 24.23 -10.38 3.31
C THR A 172 24.20 -10.62 1.80
N LEU A 173 24.50 -9.59 0.98
CA LEU A 173 24.63 -9.74 -0.46
C LEU A 173 25.75 -10.73 -0.83
N GLU A 174 26.92 -10.59 -0.21
CA GLU A 174 28.06 -11.49 -0.47
C GLU A 174 27.73 -12.94 -0.08
N GLN A 175 27.16 -13.15 1.11
CA GLN A 175 26.81 -14.47 1.62
C GLN A 175 25.82 -15.18 0.72
N ILE A 176 24.75 -14.49 0.31
CA ILE A 176 23.74 -15.04 -0.58
C ILE A 176 24.35 -15.33 -1.95
N PHE A 177 25.17 -14.42 -2.49
CA PHE A 177 25.79 -14.60 -3.80
C PHE A 177 26.67 -15.84 -3.86
N LYS A 178 27.48 -16.11 -2.82
CA LYS A 178 28.31 -17.33 -2.73
C LYS A 178 27.48 -18.62 -2.71
N LEU A 179 26.26 -18.58 -2.17
CA LEU A 179 25.35 -19.72 -2.20
C LEU A 179 24.69 -19.91 -3.58
N LEU A 180 24.46 -18.82 -4.32
CA LEU A 180 23.81 -18.84 -5.63
C LEU A 180 24.79 -19.17 -6.77
N GLU A 181 26.05 -18.75 -6.67
CA GLU A 181 27.09 -18.95 -7.68
C GLU A 181 27.21 -20.41 -8.18
N PRO A 182 27.23 -21.45 -7.32
CA PRO A 182 27.28 -22.84 -7.79
C PRO A 182 25.96 -23.35 -8.39
N LEU A 183 24.86 -22.60 -8.24
CA LEU A 183 23.51 -22.98 -8.70
C LEU A 183 23.12 -22.29 -10.01
N VAL A 184 24.02 -21.51 -10.62
CA VAL A 184 23.75 -20.80 -11.88
C VAL A 184 23.56 -21.81 -13.01
N VAL A 185 22.45 -21.65 -13.74
CA VAL A 185 22.10 -22.43 -14.93
C VAL A 185 21.81 -21.51 -16.11
N ASN A 186 21.99 -22.01 -17.33
CA ASN A 186 21.78 -21.22 -18.56
C ASN A 186 20.32 -21.20 -19.04
N GLU A 187 19.48 -22.08 -18.49
CA GLU A 187 18.07 -22.17 -18.87
C GLU A 187 17.18 -21.62 -17.76
N SER A 188 16.16 -20.86 -18.16
CA SER A 188 15.18 -20.32 -17.21
C SER A 188 14.43 -21.47 -16.52
N PRO A 189 14.29 -21.44 -15.18
CA PRO A 189 13.53 -22.45 -14.46
C PRO A 189 12.01 -22.25 -14.59
N PHE A 190 11.57 -21.16 -15.22
CA PHE A 190 10.16 -20.90 -15.50
C PHE A 190 9.70 -21.55 -16.81
N THR A 191 8.58 -22.28 -16.76
CA THR A 191 7.94 -22.87 -17.94
C THR A 191 7.26 -21.83 -18.84
N GLU A 192 6.92 -20.67 -18.28
CA GLU A 192 6.32 -19.54 -18.99
C GLU A 192 7.38 -18.48 -19.32
N LYS A 193 7.26 -17.85 -20.50
CA LYS A 193 8.14 -16.74 -20.87
C LYS A 193 7.73 -15.48 -20.12
N TYR A 194 8.47 -15.16 -19.07
CA TYR A 194 8.41 -13.85 -18.44
C TYR A 194 9.44 -12.93 -19.10
N HIS A 195 9.07 -11.67 -19.39
CA HIS A 195 10.02 -10.63 -19.81
C HIS A 195 10.86 -10.17 -18.61
N LEU A 196 11.71 -11.06 -18.13
CA LEU A 196 12.67 -10.80 -17.08
C LEU A 196 13.98 -10.38 -17.75
N LYS A 197 14.60 -9.29 -17.29
CA LYS A 197 15.99 -8.96 -17.65
C LYS A 197 16.92 -9.93 -16.91
N LEU A 198 16.88 -11.19 -17.33
CA LEU A 198 17.75 -12.26 -16.82
C LEU A 198 19.10 -12.16 -17.51
N LEU A 199 20.11 -12.68 -16.83
CA LEU A 199 21.38 -12.98 -17.45
C LEU A 199 21.28 -14.25 -18.28
#